data_AF-A0A5F8AAY0-F1
#
_entry.id   AF-A0A5F8AAY0-F1
#
_cell.length_a   1.000
_cell.length_b   1.000
_cell.length_c   1.000
_cell.angle_alpha   90.00
_cell.angle_beta   90.00
_cell.angle_gamma   90.00
#
_symmetry.space_group_name_H-M   'P 1'
#
loop_
_entity.id
_entity.type
_entity.pdbx_description
1 polymer ?
#
loop_
_entity_poly.entity_id
_entity_poly.type
_entity_poly.pdbx_seq_one_letter_code
_entity_poly.pdbx_strand_id
1 'polypeptide(L)'
;MVTQNCKTRNFCSQMFSQLNITVMLSSLEIWSDQNKISTSGHADEILQRFLLWKQKLLFQRSHDMTYLLIYRNHSTYVGATYHGMACDPKFATGIALVISHTVLINL
;
A
#
# COMPACT_ATOMS: atom_id res chain seq x y z
N MET A 1 12.80 9.31 1.55
CA MET A 1 12.65 10.45 2.49
C MET A 1 12.01 11.58 1.71
N VAL A 2 10.69 11.70 1.79
CA VAL A 2 9.98 12.89 1.29
C VAL A 2 9.25 13.46 2.49
N THR A 3 9.83 14.49 3.08
CA THR A 3 9.13 15.37 4.01
C THR A 3 8.27 16.30 3.14
N GLN A 4 6.98 16.01 3.08
CA GLN A 4 6.00 17.04 2.77
C GLN A 4 5.02 17.12 3.93
N ASN A 5 4.96 18.31 4.54
CA ASN A 5 3.92 18.68 5.50
C ASN A 5 2.57 18.69 4.77
N CYS A 6 1.90 17.53 4.73
CA CYS A 6 0.59 17.43 4.10
C CYS A 6 -0.49 17.99 5.04
N LYS A 7 -0.66 19.32 5.00
CA LYS A 7 -1.76 20.04 5.65
C LYS A 7 -2.95 20.29 4.70
N THR A 8 -3.11 19.49 3.66
CA THR A 8 -4.18 19.68 2.67
C THR A 8 -4.98 18.40 2.46
N ARG A 9 -6.11 18.34 3.17
CA ARG A 9 -7.27 17.45 3.03
C ARG A 9 -7.01 16.08 2.38
N ASN A 10 -6.39 15.19 3.17
CA ASN A 10 -6.27 13.78 2.82
C ASN A 10 -7.66 13.10 2.94
N PHE A 11 -8.20 12.60 1.84
CA PHE A 11 -9.47 11.84 1.80
C PHE A 11 -9.44 10.66 2.78
N CYS A 12 -8.28 10.00 2.90
CA CYS A 12 -8.06 8.95 3.89
C CYS A 12 -8.22 9.49 5.33
N SER A 13 -7.62 10.65 5.65
CA SER A 13 -7.76 11.25 6.99
C SER A 13 -9.21 11.64 7.31
N GLN A 14 -10.03 12.00 6.32
CA GLN A 14 -11.46 12.25 6.56
C GLN A 14 -12.22 10.96 6.88
N MET A 15 -12.03 9.88 6.12
CA MET A 15 -12.69 8.58 6.41
C MET A 15 -12.32 8.03 7.79
N PHE A 16 -11.07 8.22 8.21
CA PHE A 16 -10.57 7.72 9.50
C PHE A 16 -10.77 8.70 10.67
N SER A 17 -11.26 9.91 10.42
CA SER A 17 -11.47 10.93 11.46
C SER A 17 -12.52 10.52 12.49
N GLN A 18 -13.57 9.80 12.07
CA GLN A 18 -14.59 9.26 12.98
C GLN A 18 -14.05 8.16 13.90
N LEU A 19 -12.94 7.53 13.50
CA LEU A 19 -12.26 6.47 14.24
C LEU A 19 -11.06 7.01 15.04
N ASN A 20 -10.81 8.32 15.04
CA ASN A 20 -9.63 8.96 15.63
C ASN A 20 -8.29 8.37 15.16
N ILE A 21 -8.23 7.88 13.92
CA ILE A 21 -7.00 7.31 13.33
C ILE A 21 -6.36 8.35 12.41
N THR A 22 -5.07 8.64 12.65
CA THR A 22 -4.26 9.51 11.79
C THR A 22 -3.40 8.65 10.87
N VAL A 23 -3.65 8.75 9.55
CA VAL A 23 -2.82 8.09 8.54
C VAL A 23 -1.75 9.06 8.04
N MET A 24 -0.48 8.70 8.23
CA MET A 24 0.67 9.47 7.76
C MET A 24 1.55 8.61 6.86
N LEU A 25 1.96 9.14 5.71
CA LEU A 25 2.85 8.45 4.79
C LEU A 25 4.31 8.63 5.26
N SER A 26 4.96 7.54 5.67
CA SER A 26 6.35 7.59 6.17
C SER A 26 7.39 7.42 5.05
N SER A 27 7.06 6.66 4.00
CA SER A 27 7.94 6.36 2.87
C SER A 27 7.15 6.05 1.61
N LEU A 28 7.75 6.32 0.45
CA LEU A 28 7.22 5.95 -0.86
C LEU A 28 8.36 5.37 -1.69
N GLU A 29 8.10 4.23 -2.34
CA GLU A 29 9.00 3.58 -3.29
C GLU A 29 8.25 3.39 -4.61
N ILE A 30 8.90 3.73 -5.72
CA ILE A 30 8.34 3.63 -7.07
C ILE A 30 9.20 2.63 -7.85
N TRP A 31 8.55 1.66 -8.49
CA TRP A 31 9.21 0.67 -9.33
C TRP A 31 9.11 1.10 -10.80
N SER A 32 10.04 1.94 -11.25
CA SER A 32 10.07 2.49 -12.63
C SER A 32 10.55 1.50 -13.67
N ASP A 33 11.58 0.71 -13.34
CA ASP A 33 12.28 -0.11 -14.34
C ASP A 33 11.59 -1.46 -14.49
N GLN A 34 11.38 -2.14 -13.36
CA GLN A 34 10.72 -3.43 -13.29
C GLN A 34 10.08 -3.63 -11.92
N ASN A 35 8.91 -4.28 -11.93
CA ASN A 35 8.26 -4.73 -10.71
C ASN A 35 9.18 -5.68 -9.93
N LYS A 36 9.37 -5.40 -8.64
CA LYS A 36 10.22 -6.23 -7.77
C LYS A 36 9.59 -7.58 -7.41
N ILE A 37 8.27 -7.70 -7.62
CA ILE A 37 7.52 -8.95 -7.49
C ILE A 37 6.63 -9.15 -8.72
N SER A 38 6.23 -10.39 -8.99
CA SER A 38 5.19 -10.66 -9.99
C SER A 38 3.83 -10.18 -9.49
N THR A 39 3.20 -9.27 -10.23
CA THR A 39 1.86 -8.71 -9.98
C THR A 39 0.75 -9.47 -10.73
N SER A 40 1.05 -10.64 -11.30
CA SER A 40 0.07 -11.52 -11.93
C SER A 40 -0.63 -12.43 -10.91
N GLY A 41 -1.87 -12.82 -11.23
CA GLY A 41 -2.69 -13.71 -10.38
C GLY A 41 -3.69 -12.97 -9.49
N HIS A 42 -4.26 -13.72 -8.55
CA HIS A 42 -5.24 -13.25 -7.57
C HIS A 42 -4.60 -12.33 -6.53
N ALA A 43 -5.45 -11.55 -5.85
CA ALA A 43 -5.03 -10.60 -4.82
C ALA A 43 -4.14 -11.27 -3.76
N ASP A 44 -4.58 -12.42 -3.26
CA ASP A 44 -3.97 -13.09 -2.12
C ASP A 44 -2.59 -13.66 -2.47
N GLU A 45 -2.43 -14.19 -3.69
CA GLU A 45 -1.13 -14.65 -4.20
C GLU A 45 -0.12 -13.50 -4.28
N ILE A 46 -0.57 -12.33 -4.72
CA ILE A 46 0.28 -11.14 -4.83
C ILE A 46 0.62 -10.60 -3.44
N LEU A 47 -0.35 -10.57 -2.53
CA LEU A 47 -0.14 -10.20 -1.13
C LEU A 47 0.92 -11.09 -0.47
N GLN A 48 0.86 -12.40 -0.70
CA GLN A 48 1.85 -13.34 -0.17
C GLN A 48 3.27 -13.06 -0.73
N ARG A 49 3.39 -12.83 -2.04
CA ARG A 49 4.68 -12.46 -2.64
C ARG A 49 5.21 -11.13 -2.12
N PHE A 50 4.32 -10.16 -1.95
CA PHE A 50 4.65 -8.85 -1.41
C PHE A 50 5.12 -8.92 0.04
N LEU A 51 4.47 -9.73 0.88
CA LEU A 51 4.89 -10.01 2.24
C LEU A 51 6.31 -10.57 2.29
N LEU A 52 6.61 -11.58 1.46
CA LEU A 52 7.94 -12.18 1.39
C LEU A 52 9.01 -11.20 0.92
N TRP A 53 8.67 -10.33 -0.04
CA TRP A 53 9.56 -9.27 -0.50
C TRP A 53 9.82 -8.24 0.61
N LYS A 54 8.77 -7.79 1.31
CA LYS A 54 8.85 -6.86 2.44
C LYS A 54 9.82 -7.37 3.51
N GLN A 55 9.68 -8.64 3.88
CA GLN A 55 10.51 -9.29 4.91
C GLN A 55 11.98 -9.42 4.52
N LYS A 56 12.32 -9.45 3.23
CA LYS A 56 13.71 -9.54 2.76
C LYS A 56 14.44 -8.19 2.73
N LEU A 57 13.72 -7.11 2.47
CA LEU A 57 14.31 -5.77 2.24
C LEU A 57 14.23 -4.85 3.46
N LEU A 58 13.15 -4.95 4.23
CA LEU A 58 12.93 -4.08 5.37
C LEU A 58 13.42 -4.80 6.62
N PHE A 59 14.67 -4.50 7.01
CA PHE A 59 15.09 -4.65 8.40
C PHE A 59 14.22 -3.72 9.26
N GLN A 60 13.04 -4.23 9.63
CA GLN A 60 12.30 -3.88 10.84
C GLN A 60 12.05 -2.38 11.09
N ARG A 61 11.33 -1.68 10.20
CA ARG A 61 10.48 -0.57 10.67
C ARG A 61 9.20 -1.16 11.24
N SER A 62 9.25 -1.53 12.52
CA SER A 62 8.26 -2.39 13.17
C SER A 62 6.86 -1.79 13.35
N HIS A 63 6.65 -0.52 13.00
CA HIS A 63 5.40 0.20 13.32
C HIS A 63 4.67 0.74 12.09
N ASP A 64 5.23 0.58 10.89
CA ASP A 64 4.66 1.14 9.67
C ASP A 64 3.85 0.09 8.91
N MET A 65 2.62 0.43 8.52
CA MET A 65 1.84 -0.38 7.58
C MET A 65 2.32 -0.12 6.15
N THR A 66 2.62 -1.18 5.40
CA THR A 66 3.12 -1.06 4.02
C THR A 66 2.07 -1.48 2.98
N TYR A 67 1.73 -0.60 2.05
CA TYR A 67 0.80 -0.89 0.96
C TYR A 67 1.49 -0.91 -0.40
N LEU A 68 1.17 -1.92 -1.22
CA LEU A 68 1.54 -1.94 -2.64
C LEU A 68 0.34 -1.51 -3.50
N LEU A 69 0.55 -0.47 -4.31
CA LEU A 69 -0.44 0.00 -5.28
C LEU A 69 -0.16 -0.64 -6.64
N ILE A 70 -1.15 -1.30 -7.22
CA ILE A 70 -1.01 -1.98 -8.51
C ILE A 70 -2.08 -1.45 -9.45
N TYR A 71 -1.65 -0.93 -10.60
CA TYR A 71 -2.55 -0.46 -11.64
C TYR A 71 -3.02 -1.63 -12.51
N ARG A 72 -4.33 -1.75 -12.70
CA ARG A 72 -4.95 -2.75 -13.59
C ARG A 72 -6.07 -2.12 -14.41
N ASN A 73 -6.27 -2.63 -15.62
CA ASN A 73 -7.37 -2.17 -16.49
C ASN A 73 -8.72 -2.70 -15.99
N HIS A 74 -8.75 -3.94 -15.50
CA HIS A 74 -9.95 -4.59 -14.97
C HIS A 74 -9.62 -5.36 -13.70
N SER A 75 -10.51 -5.26 -12.71
CA SER A 75 -10.44 -6.06 -11.48
C SER A 75 -11.84 -6.18 -10.88
N THR A 76 -12.18 -7.35 -10.35
CA THR A 76 -13.40 -7.59 -9.58
C THR A 76 -13.24 -7.31 -8.08
N TYR A 77 -12.01 -6.99 -7.64
CA TYR A 77 -11.66 -6.71 -6.25
C TYR A 77 -10.75 -5.48 -6.14
N VAL A 78 -10.81 -4.81 -5.00
CA VAL A 78 -10.08 -3.55 -4.75
C VAL A 78 -8.72 -3.74 -4.08
N GLY A 79 -8.43 -4.94 -3.58
CA GLY A 79 -7.18 -5.23 -2.86
C GLY A 79 -7.27 -6.48 -1.99
N ALA A 80 -6.23 -6.71 -1.21
CA ALA A 80 -6.17 -7.76 -0.17
C ALA A 80 -5.26 -7.34 0.99
N THR A 81 -5.55 -7.82 2.19
CA THR A 81 -4.77 -7.58 3.41
C THR A 81 -4.98 -8.72 4.41
N TYR A 82 -4.05 -8.88 5.36
CA TYR A 82 -4.23 -9.83 6.47
C TYR A 82 -5.15 -9.23 7.54
N HIS A 83 -6.26 -9.90 7.80
CA HIS A 83 -7.25 -9.47 8.78
C HIS A 83 -6.66 -9.44 10.21
N GLY A 84 -6.91 -8.36 10.96
CA GLY A 84 -6.46 -8.23 12.35
C GLY A 84 -4.96 -8.04 12.55
N MET A 85 -4.20 -7.89 11.46
CA MET A 85 -2.73 -7.78 11.50
C MET A 85 -2.21 -6.35 11.44
N ALA A 86 -3.09 -5.36 11.72
CA ALA A 86 -2.66 -3.98 11.86
C ALA A 86 -1.61 -3.89 12.97
N CYS A 87 -0.53 -3.14 12.72
CA CYS A 87 0.62 -2.98 13.61
C CYS A 87 1.48 -4.25 13.87
N ASP A 88 1.14 -5.41 13.31
CA ASP A 88 2.04 -6.56 13.34
C ASP A 88 3.21 -6.30 12.39
N PRO A 89 4.47 -6.23 12.85
CA PRO A 89 5.60 -5.85 12.02
C PRO A 89 5.80 -6.79 10.81
N LYS A 90 5.41 -8.06 10.95
CA LYS A 90 5.49 -9.05 9.88
C LYS A 90 4.30 -8.87 8.94
N PHE A 91 3.08 -8.83 9.45
CA PHE A 91 1.86 -8.93 8.64
C PHE A 91 1.12 -7.62 8.34
N ALA A 92 1.59 -6.47 8.85
CA ALA A 92 1.06 -5.13 8.55
C ALA A 92 1.39 -4.73 7.11
N THR A 93 0.73 -5.38 6.17
CA THR A 93 0.88 -5.15 4.75
C THR A 93 -0.41 -5.43 4.00
N GLY A 94 -0.64 -4.66 2.94
CA GLY A 94 -1.77 -4.84 2.06
C GLY A 94 -1.40 -4.51 0.62
N ILE A 95 -2.27 -4.91 -0.29
CA ILE A 95 -2.23 -4.48 -1.68
C ILE A 95 -3.53 -3.76 -2.02
N ALA A 96 -3.45 -2.72 -2.83
CA ALA A 96 -4.61 -2.05 -3.40
C ALA A 96 -4.51 -2.07 -4.92
N LEU A 97 -5.58 -2.49 -5.57
CA LEU A 97 -5.71 -2.47 -7.02
C LEU A 97 -6.39 -1.18 -7.44
N VAL A 98 -5.67 -0.38 -8.23
CA VAL A 98 -6.16 0.88 -8.76
C VAL A 98 -6.62 0.64 -10.20
N ILE A 99 -7.92 0.86 -10.44
CA ILE A 99 -8.49 0.72 -11.78
C ILE A 99 -8.13 1.95 -12.60
N SER A 100 -7.43 1.74 -13.70
CA SER A 100 -6.82 2.81 -14.49
C SER A 100 -7.79 3.48 -15.47
N HIS A 101 -9.01 3.80 -15.05
CA HIS A 101 -9.94 4.57 -15.90
C HIS A 101 -9.89 6.08 -15.65
N THR A 102 -9.37 6.59 -14.53
CA THR A 102 -9.28 8.05 -14.30
C THR A 102 -8.33 8.41 -13.15
N VAL A 103 -7.03 8.11 -13.24
CA VAL A 103 -6.04 8.78 -12.39
C VAL A 103 -4.87 9.23 -13.24
N LEU A 104 -4.98 10.44 -13.81
CA LEU A 104 -3.81 11.19 -14.21
C LEU A 104 -3.10 11.62 -12.91
N ILE A 105 -2.06 10.89 -12.52
CA ILE A 105 -1.07 11.43 -11.58
C ILE A 105 -0.25 12.42 -12.41
N ASN A 106 -0.71 13.66 -12.48
CA ASN A 106 0.17 14.74 -12.88
C ASN A 106 1.17 14.94 -11.74
N LEU A 107 2.43 14.55 -12.00
CA LEU A 107 3.59 14.91 -11.17
C LEU A 107 3.84 16.42 -11.27
#